data_AF-A0A3C0G537-F1
#
_entry.id   AF-A0A3C0G537-F1
#
_cell.length_a   1.000
_cell.length_b   1.000
_cell.length_c   1.000
_cell.angle_alpha   90.00
_cell.angle_beta   90.00
_cell.angle_gamma   90.00
#
_symmetry.space_group_name_H-M   'P 1'
#
loop_
_entity.id
_entity.type
_entity.pdbx_description
1 polymer ?
#
loop_
_entity_poly.entity_id
_entity_poly.type
_entity_poly.pdbx_seq_one_letter_code
_entity_poly.pdbx_strand_id
1 'polypeptide(L)'
;NNNPTAQCVRCHSVNGSGGEVGPKLDNIGNILNRQQLLEALIEPSIRLAPGYGTVTITLKDGQKVQGVLIEENDKELLLRTSEAEPLRVPLMRIASRENSMSAMPAMGRMISRRELRDLIEYLGSLRNKKRVIEGEDKEV
;
A
#
# COMPACT_ATOMS: atom_id res chain seq x y z
N ASN A 1 10.39 2.99 25.61
CA ASN A 1 8.95 3.16 25.35
C ASN A 1 8.70 2.74 23.91
N ASN A 2 8.52 1.44 23.64
CA ASN A 2 8.33 0.89 22.29
C ASN A 2 6.84 0.72 22.03
N ASN A 3 6.12 1.80 21.70
CA ASN A 3 4.76 1.65 21.19
C ASN A 3 4.86 1.50 19.66
N PRO A 4 4.57 0.30 19.09
CA PRO A 4 4.66 0.06 17.64
C PRO A 4 3.84 1.04 16.82
N THR A 5 2.62 1.35 17.30
CA THR A 5 1.71 2.29 16.66
C THR A 5 2.30 3.70 16.63
N ALA A 6 3.00 4.11 17.69
CA ALA A 6 3.69 5.40 17.75
C ALA A 6 4.84 5.51 16.73
N GLN A 7 5.44 4.38 16.31
CA GLN A 7 6.45 4.38 15.24
C GLN A 7 5.80 4.44 13.86
N CYS A 8 4.64 3.82 13.66
CA CYS A 8 3.91 3.86 12.39
C CYS A 8 3.42 5.26 12.03
N VAL A 9 2.92 6.02 13.01
CA VAL A 9 2.37 7.38 12.77
C VAL A 9 3.43 8.41 12.35
N ARG A 10 4.72 8.09 12.45
CA ARG A 10 5.80 8.95 11.95
C ARG A 10 5.78 9.06 10.42
N CYS A 11 5.37 7.99 9.75
CA CYS A 11 5.36 7.92 8.30
C CYS A 11 3.95 7.86 7.73
N HIS A 12 3.02 7.21 8.43
CA HIS A 12 1.66 7.00 7.97
C HIS A 12 0.67 7.86 8.73
N SER A 13 -0.44 8.22 8.08
CA SER A 13 -1.56 8.90 8.71
C SER A 13 -2.74 7.96 8.94
N VAL A 14 -3.48 8.25 10.01
CA VAL A 14 -4.75 7.63 10.38
C VAL A 14 -5.69 8.74 10.84
N ASN A 15 -6.88 8.83 10.26
CA ASN A 15 -7.88 9.86 10.55
C ASN A 15 -7.31 11.29 10.48
N GLY A 16 -6.47 11.55 9.48
CA GLY A 16 -5.85 12.86 9.27
C GLY A 16 -4.71 13.21 10.25
N SER A 17 -4.29 12.30 11.11
CA SER A 17 -3.15 12.49 12.04
C SER A 17 -2.00 11.55 11.71
N GLY A 18 -0.76 12.07 11.69
CA GLY A 18 0.46 11.31 11.39
C GLY A 18 1.23 11.86 10.20
N GLY A 19 2.15 11.06 9.65
CA GLY A 19 2.97 11.43 8.50
C GLY A 19 2.32 11.14 7.14
N GLU A 20 2.88 11.72 6.08
CA GLU A 20 2.48 11.48 4.67
C GLU A 20 3.60 10.85 3.83
N VAL A 21 4.68 10.39 4.47
CA VAL A 21 5.80 9.68 3.82
C VAL A 21 5.34 8.31 3.30
N GLY A 22 4.42 7.66 4.02
CA GLY A 22 3.76 6.43 3.63
C GLY A 22 2.26 6.63 3.34
N PRO A 23 1.58 5.62 2.79
CA PRO A 23 0.15 5.69 2.48
C PRO A 23 -0.72 5.87 3.74
N LYS A 24 -1.87 6.51 3.56
CA LYS A 24 -2.91 6.59 4.60
C LYS A 24 -3.44 5.21 4.95
N LEU A 25 -3.66 4.94 6.25
CA LEU A 25 -4.03 3.60 6.74
C LEU A 25 -5.52 3.48 7.12
N ASP A 26 -6.28 4.57 7.02
CA ASP A 26 -7.70 4.70 7.43
C ASP A 26 -8.61 3.56 6.92
N ASN A 27 -8.29 3.01 5.74
CA ASN A 27 -9.06 1.97 5.08
C ASN A 27 -8.28 0.68 4.82
N ILE A 28 -7.11 0.51 5.45
CA ILE A 28 -6.20 -0.59 5.08
C ILE A 28 -6.81 -1.97 5.33
N GLY A 29 -7.67 -2.13 6.35
CA GLY A 29 -8.37 -3.38 6.64
C GLY A 29 -9.46 -3.77 5.64
N ASN A 30 -9.82 -2.88 4.70
CA ASN A 30 -10.65 -3.20 3.54
C ASN A 30 -9.83 -3.48 2.28
N ILE A 31 -8.56 -3.09 2.27
CA ILE A 31 -7.66 -3.25 1.11
C ILE A 31 -6.83 -4.52 1.27
N LEU A 32 -6.30 -4.78 2.47
CA LEU A 32 -5.43 -5.91 2.77
C LEU A 32 -6.06 -6.81 3.83
N ASN A 33 -5.98 -8.11 3.60
CA ASN A 33 -6.30 -9.11 4.62
C ASN A 33 -5.15 -9.24 5.66
N ARG A 34 -5.39 -9.98 6.74
CA ARG A 34 -4.41 -10.16 7.83
C ARG A 34 -3.07 -10.74 7.37
N GLN A 35 -3.08 -11.67 6.42
CA GLN A 35 -1.85 -12.26 5.87
C GLN A 35 -1.06 -11.24 5.06
N GLN A 36 -1.73 -10.41 4.27
CA GLN A 36 -1.10 -9.33 3.50
C GLN A 36 -0.58 -8.21 4.40
N LEU A 37 -1.28 -7.89 5.49
CA LEU A 37 -0.79 -6.97 6.52
C LEU A 37 0.49 -7.48 7.17
N LEU A 38 0.53 -8.77 7.53
CA LEU A 38 1.71 -9.42 8.08
C LEU A 38 2.88 -9.36 7.08
N GLU A 39 2.64 -9.71 5.82
CA GLU A 39 3.65 -9.66 4.76
C GLU A 39 4.20 -8.23 4.59
N ALA A 40 3.33 -7.23 4.51
CA ALA A 40 3.74 -5.83 4.39
C ALA A 40 4.60 -5.35 5.57
N LEU A 41 4.37 -5.88 6.79
CA LEU A 41 5.14 -5.52 7.98
C LEU A 41 6.50 -6.24 8.07
N ILE A 42 6.63 -7.43 7.49
CA ILE A 42 7.86 -8.24 7.54
C ILE A 42 8.73 -7.99 6.32
N GLU A 43 8.13 -7.97 5.13
CA GLU A 43 8.77 -7.84 3.82
C GLU A 43 8.12 -6.70 2.99
N PRO A 44 8.26 -5.44 3.42
CA PRO A 44 7.57 -4.29 2.80
C PRO A 44 7.93 -4.03 1.33
N SER A 45 8.99 -4.67 0.80
CA SER A 45 9.41 -4.55 -0.60
C SER A 45 8.69 -5.55 -1.54
N ILE A 46 8.06 -6.61 -1.01
CA ILE A 46 7.32 -7.60 -1.84
C ILE A 46 6.12 -6.94 -2.52
N ARG A 47 5.44 -6.03 -1.81
CA ARG A 47 4.30 -5.27 -2.32
C ARG A 47 4.49 -3.79 -2.00
N LEU A 48 4.66 -2.99 -3.05
CA LEU A 48 4.69 -1.54 -2.93
C LEU A 48 3.27 -0.98 -3.02
N ALA A 49 2.93 -0.08 -2.10
CA ALA A 49 1.68 0.67 -2.20
C ALA A 49 1.76 1.64 -3.40
N PRO A 50 0.67 1.82 -4.17
CA PRO A 50 0.67 2.76 -5.27
C PRO A 50 1.03 4.18 -4.81
N GLY A 51 1.98 4.81 -5.49
CA GLY A 51 2.57 6.12 -5.19
C GLY A 51 3.87 6.06 -4.37
N TYR A 52 4.22 4.91 -3.77
CA TYR A 52 5.26 4.82 -2.73
C TYR A 52 6.48 3.96 -3.12
N GLY A 53 6.64 3.65 -4.40
CA GLY A 53 7.85 2.99 -4.88
C GLY A 53 7.90 2.78 -6.38
N THR A 54 9.08 2.40 -6.84
CA THR A 54 9.37 2.17 -8.26
C THR A 54 9.34 0.68 -8.56
N VAL A 55 8.83 0.33 -9.73
CA VAL A 55 8.84 -1.03 -10.24
C VAL A 55 9.58 -1.08 -11.57
N THR A 56 10.34 -2.16 -11.76
CA THR A 56 10.94 -2.53 -13.04
C THR A 56 10.19 -3.75 -13.56
N ILE A 57 9.59 -3.62 -14.74
CA ILE A 57 8.80 -4.64 -15.40
C ILE A 57 9.57 -5.12 -16.62
N THR A 58 9.79 -6.43 -16.72
CA THR A 58 10.24 -7.06 -17.96
C THR A 58 9.01 -7.66 -18.64
N LEU A 59 8.76 -7.26 -19.88
CA LEU A 59 7.68 -7.75 -20.71
C LEU A 59 8.06 -9.05 -21.42
N LYS A 60 7.06 -9.81 -21.85
CA LYS A 60 7.23 -11.09 -22.57
C LYS A 60 7.93 -10.94 -23.93
N ASP A 61 7.91 -9.75 -24.50
CA ASP A 61 8.64 -9.39 -25.72
C ASP A 61 10.10 -8.95 -25.45
N GLY A 62 10.54 -8.99 -24.18
CA GLY A 62 11.89 -8.61 -23.75
C GLY A 62 12.08 -7.14 -23.40
N GLN A 63 11.08 -6.28 -23.65
CA GLN A 63 11.17 -4.86 -23.29
C GLN A 63 11.20 -4.67 -21.78
N LYS A 64 12.01 -3.71 -21.31
CA LYS A 64 12.06 -3.32 -19.90
C LYS A 64 11.43 -1.94 -19.71
N VAL A 65 10.57 -1.84 -18.72
CA VAL A 65 9.86 -0.62 -18.35
C VAL A 65 10.14 -0.35 -16.88
N GLN A 66 10.50 0.90 -16.54
CA GLN A 66 10.67 1.31 -15.16
C GLN A 66 9.83 2.55 -14.88
N GLY A 67 9.17 2.58 -13.72
CA GLY A 67 8.37 3.73 -13.31
C GLY A 67 7.82 3.60 -11.89
N VAL A 68 7.28 4.69 -11.38
CA VAL A 68 6.58 4.71 -10.10
C VAL A 68 5.22 4.03 -10.30
N LEU A 69 4.89 3.05 -9.46
CA LEU A 69 3.57 2.41 -9.50
C LEU A 69 2.50 3.40 -9.09
N ILE A 70 1.58 3.77 -9.98
CA ILE A 70 0.45 4.69 -9.67
C ILE A 70 -0.80 3.91 -9.26
N GLU A 71 -1.06 2.79 -9.93
CA GLU A 71 -2.23 1.95 -9.70
C GLU A 71 -1.91 0.50 -10.09
N GLU A 72 -2.53 -0.44 -9.39
CA GLU A 72 -2.49 -1.88 -9.69
C GLU A 72 -3.87 -2.46 -9.45
N ASN A 73 -4.40 -3.17 -10.46
CA ASN A 73 -5.62 -3.95 -10.36
C ASN A 73 -5.40 -5.34 -10.97
N ASP A 74 -6.44 -6.19 -10.99
CA ASP A 74 -6.34 -7.58 -11.44
C ASP A 74 -6.03 -7.74 -12.95
N LYS A 75 -5.97 -6.64 -13.72
CA LYS A 75 -5.78 -6.65 -15.18
C LYS A 75 -4.54 -5.90 -15.62
N GLU A 76 -4.19 -4.79 -14.97
CA GLU A 76 -3.12 -3.90 -15.43
C GLU A 76 -2.41 -3.14 -14.30
N LEU A 77 -1.20 -2.68 -14.61
CA LEU A 77 -0.45 -1.69 -13.85
C LEU A 77 -0.48 -0.35 -14.57
N LEU A 78 -0.60 0.73 -13.80
CA LEU A 78 -0.39 2.09 -14.27
C LEU A 78 0.93 2.62 -13.71
N LEU A 79 1.87 2.99 -14.57
CA LEU A 79 3.21 3.43 -14.19
C LEU A 79 3.45 4.88 -14.61
N ARG A 80 3.98 5.69 -13.69
CA ARG A 80 4.55 7.00 -14.04
C ARG A 80 6.00 6.80 -14.45
N THR A 81 6.29 7.00 -15.73
CA THR A 81 7.64 6.93 -16.28
C THR A 81 8.23 8.34 -16.42
N SER A 82 9.31 8.49 -17.17
CA SER A 82 9.85 9.80 -17.60
C SER A 82 8.97 10.52 -18.62
N GLU A 83 8.01 9.81 -19.22
CA GLU A 83 7.10 10.36 -20.22
C GLU A 83 5.98 11.19 -19.57
N ALA A 84 5.37 12.08 -20.37
CA ALA A 84 4.29 12.94 -19.89
C ALA A 84 3.03 12.14 -19.49
N GLU A 85 2.72 11.08 -20.24
CA GLU A 85 1.53 10.25 -20.01
C GLU A 85 1.90 8.98 -19.23
N PRO A 86 1.10 8.58 -18.21
CA PRO A 86 1.27 7.31 -17.53
C PRO A 86 1.16 6.11 -18.47
N LEU A 87 2.06 5.15 -18.30
CA LEU A 87 2.11 3.93 -19.09
C LEU A 87 1.22 2.84 -18.46
N ARG A 88 0.24 2.37 -19.22
CA ARG A 88 -0.57 1.18 -18.86
C ARG A 88 0.11 -0.10 -19.35
N VAL A 89 0.30 -1.04 -18.44
CA VAL A 89 0.90 -2.35 -18.71
C VAL A 89 -0.06 -3.46 -18.30
N PRO A 90 -0.70 -4.17 -19.24
CA PRO A 90 -1.50 -5.34 -18.93
C PRO A 90 -0.68 -6.43 -18.25
N LEU A 91 -1.19 -7.01 -17.15
CA LEU A 91 -0.50 -8.06 -16.40
C LEU A 91 -0.15 -9.27 -17.26
N MET A 92 -1.00 -9.60 -18.23
CA MET A 92 -0.76 -10.68 -19.19
C MET A 92 0.50 -10.50 -20.05
N ARG A 93 1.00 -9.26 -20.21
CA ARG A 93 2.22 -8.98 -20.97
C ARG A 93 3.48 -9.03 -20.11
N ILE A 94 3.35 -9.12 -18.79
CA ILE A 94 4.48 -9.11 -17.86
C ILE A 94 5.10 -10.51 -17.82
N ALA A 95 6.43 -10.57 -17.98
CA ALA A 95 7.22 -11.77 -17.77
C ALA A 95 7.80 -11.79 -16.35
N SER A 96 8.33 -10.67 -15.88
CA SER A 96 8.79 -10.52 -14.50
C SER A 96 8.62 -9.09 -13.98
N ARG A 97 8.55 -8.97 -12.65
CA ARG A 97 8.46 -7.71 -11.91
C ARG A 97 9.52 -7.71 -10.82
N GLU A 98 10.25 -6.61 -10.74
CA GLU A 98 11.19 -6.32 -9.65
C GLU A 98 10.76 -5.02 -8.99
N ASN A 99 10.53 -5.05 -7.67
CA ASN A 99 10.21 -3.87 -6.89
C ASN A 99 11.49 -3.25 -6.33
N SER A 100 11.55 -1.92 -6.29
CA SER A 100 12.58 -1.24 -5.51
C SER A 100 12.44 -1.57 -4.02
N MET A 101 13.52 -1.41 -3.27
CA MET A 101 13.47 -1.45 -1.82
C MET A 101 12.44 -0.42 -1.31
N SER A 102 11.59 -0.87 -0.38
CA SER A 102 10.63 0.01 0.29
C SER A 102 11.33 0.94 1.27
N ALA A 103 10.83 2.17 1.37
CA ALA A 103 11.23 3.11 2.43
C ALA A 103 10.67 2.72 3.80
N MET A 104 9.64 1.87 3.83
CA MET A 104 9.11 1.31 5.08
C MET A 104 10.11 0.28 5.63
N PRO A 105 10.54 0.41 6.90
CA PRO A 105 11.42 -0.58 7.51
C PRO A 105 10.71 -1.91 7.74
N ALA A 106 11.47 -3.01 7.74
CA ALA A 106 10.97 -4.33 8.13
C ALA A 106 10.65 -4.38 9.63
N MET A 107 9.40 -4.08 9.97
CA MET A 107 8.92 -3.92 11.35
C MET A 107 9.03 -5.21 12.18
N GLY A 108 8.95 -6.38 11.54
CA GLY A 108 9.08 -7.68 12.22
C GLY A 108 10.41 -7.88 12.97
N ARG A 109 11.44 -7.08 12.68
CA ARG A 109 12.73 -7.08 13.40
C ARG A 109 12.81 -6.02 14.51
N MET A 110 11.85 -5.11 14.57
CA MET A 110 11.84 -3.96 15.49
C MET A 110 10.86 -4.12 16.64
N ILE A 111 9.89 -5.03 16.52
CA ILE A 111 8.85 -5.28 17.51
C ILE A 111 8.73 -6.77 17.82
N SER A 112 8.19 -7.10 18.99
CA SER A 112 7.93 -8.48 19.40
C SER A 112 6.80 -9.12 18.58
N ARG A 113 6.72 -10.46 18.60
CA ARG A 113 5.63 -11.21 17.96
C ARG A 113 4.24 -10.82 18.52
N ARG A 114 4.18 -10.48 19.81
CA ARG A 114 2.94 -10.04 20.47
C ARG A 114 2.50 -8.69 19.93
N GLU A 115 3.41 -7.71 19.91
CA GLU A 115 3.18 -6.37 19.36
C GLU A 115 2.80 -6.42 17.88
N LEU A 116 3.46 -7.28 17.10
CA LEU A 116 3.14 -7.47 15.68
C LEU A 116 1.71 -7.98 15.49
N ARG A 117 1.29 -8.98 16.27
CA ARG A 117 -0.09 -9.50 16.23
C ARG A 117 -1.10 -8.42 16.59
N ASP A 118 -0.84 -7.69 17.68
CA ASP A 118 -1.75 -6.65 18.17
C ASP A 118 -1.84 -5.48 17.16
N LEU A 119 -0.74 -5.15 16.47
CA LEU A 119 -0.71 -4.18 15.38
C LEU A 119 -1.51 -4.66 14.16
N ILE A 120 -1.39 -5.92 13.77
CA ILE A 120 -2.16 -6.50 12.66
C ILE A 120 -3.67 -6.45 12.97
N GLU A 121 -4.07 -6.75 14.21
CA GLU A 121 -5.47 -6.64 14.61
C GLU A 121 -5.96 -5.19 14.56
N TYR A 122 -5.15 -4.24 15.04
CA TYR A 122 -5.47 -2.82 14.93
C TYR A 122 -5.64 -2.39 13.46
N LEU A 123 -4.66 -2.68 12.59
CA LEU A 123 -4.72 -2.32 11.16
C LEU A 123 -5.90 -3.00 10.45
N GLY A 124 -6.18 -4.26 10.77
CA GLY A 124 -7.33 -4.99 10.24
C GLY A 124 -8.68 -4.40 10.69
N SER A 125 -8.72 -3.69 11.82
CA SER A 125 -9.89 -2.96 12.29
C SER A 125 -10.11 -1.61 11.60
N LEU A 126 -9.07 -1.05 10.94
CA LEU A 126 -9.15 0.19 10.17
C LEU A 126 -9.88 -0.02 8.84
N ARG A 127 -11.19 -0.07 8.95
CA ARG A 127 -12.13 -0.21 7.85
C ARG A 127 -12.94 1.06 7.87
N ASN A 128 -12.69 2.00 6.96
CA ASN A 128 -13.55 3.16 6.83
C ASN A 128 -14.98 2.65 6.66
N LYS A 129 -15.83 2.82 7.67
CA LYS A 129 -17.27 2.68 7.49
C LYS A 129 -17.59 3.72 6.44
N LYS A 130 -18.11 3.30 5.28
CA LYS A 130 -18.87 4.23 4.43
C LYS A 130 -19.79 4.98 5.39
N ARG A 131 -19.62 6.28 5.52
CA ARG A 131 -20.68 7.14 6.04
C ARG A 131 -21.84 6.85 5.10
N VAL A 132 -22.79 6.03 5.53
CA VAL A 132 -24.10 6.00 4.92
C VAL A 132 -24.64 7.37 5.25
N ILE A 133 -24.54 8.28 4.28
CA ILE A 133 -25.42 9.44 4.23
C ILE A 133 -26.79 8.83 3.94
N GLU A 134 -27.53 8.50 5.02
CA GLU A 134 -28.98 8.40 4.91
C GLU A 134 -29.42 9.77 4.41
N GLY A 135 -30.06 9.78 3.24
CA GLY A 135 -30.45 11.00 2.56
C GLY A 135 -31.31 11.86 3.49
N GLU A 136 -30.89 13.11 3.70
CA GLU A 136 -31.87 14.17 3.86
C GLU A 136 -32.56 14.31 2.51
N ASP A 137 -33.65 13.55 2.34
CA ASP A 137 -34.66 13.85 1.34
C ASP A 137 -35.16 15.27 1.61
N LYS A 138 -34.80 16.18 0.72
CA LYS A 138 -35.45 17.46 0.55
C LYS A 138 -36.72 17.27 -0.29
N GLU A 139 -37.69 18.13 0.00
CA GLU A 139 -39.01 18.36 -0.62
C GLU A 139 -40.14 17.52 0.02
N VAL A 140 -41.14 18.12 0.70
CA VAL A 140 -41.91 19.36 0.43
C VAL A 140 -41.91 20.34 1.61
#